data_AF-G0USL6-F1
#
_entry.id   AF-G0USL6-F1
#
_cell.length_a   1.000
_cell.length_b   1.000
_cell.length_c   1.000
_cell.angle_alpha   90.00
_cell.angle_beta   90.00
_cell.angle_gamma   90.00
#
_symmetry.space_group_name_H-M   'P 1'
#
loop_
_entity.id
_entity.type
_entity.pdbx_description
1 polymer ?
#
loop_
_entity_poly.entity_id
_entity_poly.type
_entity_poly.pdbx_seq_one_letter_code
_entity_poly.pdbx_strand_id
1 'polypeptide(L)'
;MKRGCAGDDVDDFHPSVCFHREVLTCVQWSAIRRDFVEALQTTPLLHFTEPKKLWRHSHEALGKWILSQVARDTHSKPAGTGDSGSGAGHLLYTFTSSFYPSDNTLSRGTYDEQLIRDISIKCTAPNNPEIIRSIKQLVEKFNLAERCRRAAAEVRRQLEVTNPSSFCVPVVRTIAAHDEVNRTPTQRRIKGPIATVDVVWPRNIPRDMRSGCPQVSVPLAAYRKLEMSYRHFADKLDGERYPRLTYDKRLTMRAATLVLRYECGLATGSLQLCADPRLKQHLHAAGYRVMDLCASPINAYMGAPREGLHHRTEGCETDETFIETENVPNYFCSAFPDTDCYFGSLGSVLNFDVAHAYNAPEINPDRRPLLLTLDVPYDEDLCEGIFLKLVTDMKRAENNMEGALSDSTNQHFIADYVLVLPLWWDVPLKIKKLLFSGADSNAESTSVEDEEAKLDEIIMKRSAMLKEGYVLTYEWPERLAEAAGEQWPCFDGVFVSGSYEYFCTITNRALSDVTATEVIGLAQPRGRKGDEASSGNSEFAAGPMLPSLSASLRSFYGRPGKKES
;
A
#
# COMPACT_ATOMS: atom_id res chain seq x y z
N MET A 1 -12.26 -2.07 -54.10
CA MET A 1 -11.30 -2.08 -52.97
C MET A 1 -12.07 -1.83 -51.68
N LYS A 2 -12.42 -2.88 -50.93
CA LYS A 2 -12.96 -2.75 -49.57
C LYS A 2 -11.81 -2.32 -48.67
N ARG A 3 -11.94 -1.18 -47.97
CA ARG A 3 -11.03 -0.82 -46.88
C ARG A 3 -11.07 -1.97 -45.88
N GLY A 4 -9.95 -2.65 -45.68
CA GLY A 4 -9.82 -3.65 -44.63
C GLY A 4 -10.17 -2.98 -43.31
N CYS A 5 -11.22 -3.45 -42.65
CA CYS A 5 -11.51 -3.05 -41.29
C CYS A 5 -10.25 -3.34 -40.46
N ALA A 6 -9.68 -2.28 -39.89
CA ALA A 6 -8.64 -2.36 -38.87
C ALA A 6 -9.24 -2.99 -37.60
N GLY A 7 -9.45 -4.30 -37.64
CA GLY A 7 -9.56 -5.16 -36.48
C GLY A 7 -8.21 -5.82 -36.28
N ASP A 8 -7.17 -5.02 -36.03
CA ASP A 8 -5.91 -5.53 -35.52
C ASP A 8 -6.19 -6.22 -34.18
N ASP A 9 -5.59 -7.39 -33.95
CA ASP A 9 -5.77 -8.21 -32.75
C ASP A 9 -5.58 -7.37 -31.48
N VAL A 10 -6.69 -6.99 -30.88
CA VAL A 10 -6.71 -6.30 -29.60
C VAL A 10 -6.57 -7.35 -28.52
N ASP A 11 -5.36 -7.51 -28.00
CA ASP A 11 -5.08 -8.45 -26.91
C ASP A 11 -5.65 -7.99 -25.55
N ASP A 12 -5.65 -8.89 -24.58
CA ASP A 12 -6.16 -8.66 -23.21
C ASP A 12 -5.41 -7.56 -22.43
N PHE A 13 -4.22 -7.19 -22.89
CA PHE A 13 -3.35 -6.19 -22.28
C PHE A 13 -3.46 -4.82 -22.96
N HIS A 14 -4.19 -4.72 -24.07
CA HIS A 14 -4.32 -3.49 -24.84
C HIS A 14 -4.95 -2.39 -23.98
N PRO A 15 -4.40 -1.15 -23.94
CA PRO A 15 -4.85 -0.11 -23.02
C PRO A 15 -6.37 0.15 -23.05
N SER A 16 -6.99 0.14 -24.25
CA SER A 16 -8.44 0.28 -24.39
C SER A 16 -9.25 -0.87 -23.77
N VAL A 17 -8.75 -2.12 -23.87
CA VAL A 17 -9.38 -3.30 -23.26
C VAL A 17 -9.28 -3.21 -21.74
N CYS A 18 -8.10 -2.90 -21.22
CA CYS A 18 -7.89 -2.76 -19.78
C CYS A 18 -8.79 -1.66 -19.19
N PHE A 19 -8.91 -0.50 -19.84
CA PHE A 19 -9.79 0.57 -19.39
C PHE A 19 -11.27 0.17 -19.44
N HIS A 20 -11.73 -0.41 -20.55
CA HIS A 20 -13.12 -0.83 -20.66
C HIS A 20 -13.47 -1.93 -19.63
N ARG A 21 -12.59 -2.92 -19.45
CA ARG A 21 -12.72 -3.94 -18.41
C ARG A 21 -12.86 -3.32 -17.02
N GLU A 22 -12.05 -2.31 -16.70
CA GLU A 22 -12.12 -1.63 -15.40
C GLU A 22 -13.42 -0.87 -15.19
N VAL A 23 -13.95 -0.24 -16.24
CA VAL A 23 -15.28 0.39 -16.19
C VAL A 23 -16.35 -0.64 -15.85
N LEU A 24 -16.35 -1.79 -16.51
CA LEU A 24 -17.31 -2.88 -16.24
C LEU A 24 -17.16 -3.42 -14.81
N THR A 25 -15.93 -3.64 -14.35
CA THR A 25 -15.61 -4.01 -12.96
C THR A 25 -16.21 -3.00 -11.98
N CYS A 26 -16.00 -1.70 -12.18
CA CYS A 26 -16.51 -0.64 -11.31
C CYS A 26 -18.05 -0.63 -11.27
N VAL A 27 -18.72 -0.88 -12.40
CA VAL A 27 -20.18 -0.97 -12.47
C VAL A 27 -20.70 -2.14 -11.64
N GLN A 28 -20.14 -3.34 -11.84
CA GLN A 28 -20.55 -4.55 -11.12
C GLN A 28 -20.26 -4.43 -9.62
N TRP A 29 -19.10 -3.88 -9.26
CA TRP A 29 -18.73 -3.68 -7.86
C TRP A 29 -19.60 -2.67 -7.14
N SER A 30 -19.96 -1.58 -7.83
CA SER A 30 -20.89 -0.58 -7.29
C SER A 30 -22.27 -1.18 -7.02
N ALA A 31 -22.73 -2.16 -7.82
CA ALA A 31 -23.97 -2.87 -7.55
C ALA A 31 -23.86 -3.74 -6.27
N ILE A 32 -22.79 -4.53 -6.14
CA ILE A 32 -22.54 -5.34 -4.94
C ILE A 32 -22.52 -4.47 -3.67
N ARG A 33 -21.84 -3.32 -3.71
CA ARG A 33 -21.79 -2.39 -2.58
C ARG A 33 -23.15 -1.85 -2.19
N ARG A 34 -23.98 -1.44 -3.15
CA ARG A 34 -25.35 -0.97 -2.88
C ARG A 34 -26.19 -2.07 -2.25
N ASP A 35 -26.17 -3.28 -2.82
CA ASP A 35 -26.91 -4.43 -2.29
C ASP A 35 -26.49 -4.76 -0.84
N PHE A 36 -25.20 -4.63 -0.52
CA PHE A 36 -24.70 -4.91 0.83
C PHE A 36 -25.16 -3.84 1.83
N VAL A 37 -25.10 -2.55 1.45
CA VAL A 37 -25.63 -1.45 2.29
C VAL A 37 -27.12 -1.64 2.53
N GLU A 38 -27.88 -1.98 1.49
CA GLU A 38 -29.31 -2.28 1.61
C GLU A 38 -29.55 -3.44 2.57
N ALA A 39 -28.83 -4.55 2.42
CA ALA A 39 -28.94 -5.70 3.32
C ALA A 39 -28.66 -5.33 4.79
N LEU A 40 -27.62 -4.52 5.05
CA LEU A 40 -27.30 -4.01 6.39
C LEU A 40 -28.43 -3.15 6.95
N GLN A 41 -29.05 -2.29 6.13
CA GLN A 41 -30.15 -1.40 6.55
C GLN A 41 -31.46 -2.14 6.81
N THR A 42 -31.75 -3.20 6.04
CA THR A 42 -33.01 -3.94 6.16
C THR A 42 -32.98 -5.02 7.24
N THR A 43 -31.82 -5.30 7.83
CA THR A 43 -31.69 -6.35 8.85
C THR A 43 -32.17 -5.84 10.21
N PRO A 44 -33.26 -6.36 10.78
CA PRO A 44 -33.98 -5.71 11.88
C PRO A 44 -33.16 -5.50 13.17
N LEU A 45 -32.21 -6.40 13.46
CA LEU A 45 -31.40 -6.35 14.68
C LEU A 45 -30.18 -5.43 14.57
N LEU A 46 -29.88 -4.91 13.38
CA LEU A 46 -28.68 -4.10 13.16
C LEU A 46 -28.99 -2.62 13.30
N HIS A 47 -28.40 -2.01 14.33
CA HIS A 47 -28.41 -0.57 14.53
C HIS A 47 -26.97 -0.07 14.60
N PHE A 48 -26.71 1.02 13.89
CA PHE A 48 -25.35 1.57 13.72
C PHE A 48 -25.19 2.85 14.51
N THR A 49 -24.01 3.04 15.09
CA THR A 49 -23.65 4.26 15.84
C THR A 49 -23.67 5.48 14.92
N GLU A 50 -23.24 5.32 13.66
CA GLU A 50 -23.21 6.38 12.66
C GLU A 50 -24.01 6.00 11.39
N PRO A 51 -25.35 5.97 11.43
CA PRO A 51 -26.17 5.43 10.34
C PRO A 51 -26.00 6.23 9.03
N LYS A 52 -25.72 7.54 9.11
CA LYS A 52 -25.43 8.40 7.96
C LYS A 52 -24.10 8.08 7.26
N LYS A 53 -23.20 7.36 7.93
CA LYS A 53 -21.88 6.94 7.41
C LYS A 53 -21.83 5.44 7.08
N LEU A 54 -22.95 4.72 7.20
CA LEU A 54 -23.00 3.26 6.95
C LEU A 54 -22.44 2.87 5.58
N TRP A 55 -22.76 3.64 4.53
CA TRP A 55 -22.21 3.40 3.19
C TRP A 55 -20.67 3.45 3.18
N ARG A 56 -20.05 4.37 3.94
CA ARG A 56 -18.60 4.49 4.03
C ARG A 56 -17.99 3.30 4.75
N HIS A 57 -18.53 2.93 5.91
CA HIS A 57 -18.05 1.79 6.69
C HIS A 57 -18.20 0.47 5.94
N SER A 58 -19.33 0.29 5.25
CA SER A 58 -19.57 -0.86 4.37
C SER A 58 -18.57 -0.92 3.21
N HIS A 59 -18.33 0.20 2.53
CA HIS A 59 -17.37 0.25 1.42
C HIS A 59 -15.93 -0.04 1.87
N GLU A 60 -15.56 0.43 3.06
CA GLU A 60 -14.27 0.17 3.69
C GLU A 60 -14.11 -1.33 4.01
N ALA A 61 -15.08 -1.93 4.70
CA ALA A 61 -15.03 -3.35 5.07
C ALA A 61 -15.01 -4.28 3.83
N LEU A 62 -15.83 -3.99 2.81
CA LEU A 62 -15.80 -4.71 1.54
C LEU A 62 -14.50 -4.51 0.77
N GLY A 63 -13.89 -3.31 0.86
CA GLY A 63 -12.61 -2.99 0.25
C GLY A 63 -11.45 -3.78 0.87
N LYS A 64 -11.41 -3.87 2.21
CA LYS A 64 -10.49 -4.74 2.96
C LYS A 64 -10.64 -6.18 2.51
N TRP A 65 -11.87 -6.70 2.52
CA TRP A 65 -12.13 -8.07 2.06
C TRP A 65 -11.56 -8.34 0.66
N ILE A 66 -11.83 -7.49 -0.34
CA ILE A 66 -11.24 -7.65 -1.69
C ILE A 66 -9.72 -7.60 -1.65
N LEU A 67 -9.13 -6.63 -0.95
CA LEU A 67 -7.68 -6.46 -0.86
C LEU A 67 -7.02 -7.71 -0.25
N SER A 68 -7.57 -8.20 0.86
CA SER A 68 -7.14 -9.39 1.57
C SER A 68 -7.18 -10.64 0.68
N GLN A 69 -8.23 -10.79 -0.12
CA GLN A 69 -8.35 -11.90 -1.06
C GLN A 69 -7.33 -11.79 -2.19
N VAL A 70 -7.28 -10.64 -2.88
CA VAL A 70 -6.43 -10.48 -4.07
C VAL A 70 -4.93 -10.53 -3.72
N ALA A 71 -4.52 -9.96 -2.58
CA ALA A 71 -3.14 -10.01 -2.14
C ALA A 71 -2.61 -11.44 -1.95
N ARG A 72 -3.50 -12.40 -1.62
CA ARG A 72 -3.20 -13.83 -1.43
C ARG A 72 -3.21 -14.64 -2.71
N ASP A 73 -3.49 -14.05 -3.87
CA ASP A 73 -3.48 -14.78 -5.13
C ASP A 73 -2.04 -15.14 -5.56
N THR A 74 -1.61 -16.33 -5.14
CA THR A 74 -0.27 -16.90 -5.37
C THR A 74 -0.01 -17.36 -6.81
N HIS A 75 -0.99 -17.28 -7.73
CA HIS A 75 -0.78 -17.73 -9.12
C HIS A 75 -0.12 -16.73 -10.05
N SER A 76 0.22 -15.54 -9.55
CA SER A 76 1.15 -14.62 -10.22
C SER A 76 2.60 -15.10 -10.08
N LYS A 77 2.88 -16.37 -10.40
CA LYS A 77 4.26 -16.77 -10.70
C LYS A 77 4.66 -16.08 -12.00
N PRO A 78 5.73 -15.26 -12.05
CA PRO A 78 6.31 -14.90 -13.33
C PRO A 78 6.67 -16.21 -14.02
N ALA A 79 6.12 -16.42 -15.22
CA ALA A 79 6.48 -17.57 -16.04
C ALA A 79 7.98 -17.47 -16.34
N GLY A 80 8.81 -18.27 -15.66
CA GLY A 80 10.23 -18.38 -15.97
C GLY A 80 11.18 -18.46 -14.77
N THR A 81 11.06 -19.47 -13.91
CA THR A 81 12.21 -19.93 -13.10
C THR A 81 13.15 -20.80 -13.94
N GLY A 82 13.59 -20.29 -15.09
CA GLY A 82 14.33 -21.09 -16.08
C GLY A 82 15.32 -20.37 -16.99
N ASP A 83 15.36 -19.03 -17.03
CA ASP A 83 16.38 -18.34 -17.82
C ASP A 83 16.89 -17.08 -17.09
N SER A 84 18.17 -17.10 -16.73
CA SER A 84 18.87 -16.09 -15.95
C SER A 84 19.22 -14.83 -16.77
N GLY A 85 18.31 -14.36 -17.64
CA GLY A 85 18.65 -13.38 -18.67
C GLY A 85 17.58 -12.36 -19.08
N SER A 86 16.37 -12.32 -18.51
CA SER A 86 15.33 -11.37 -18.94
C SER A 86 15.02 -10.32 -17.88
N GLY A 87 15.31 -9.06 -18.19
CA GLY A 87 15.09 -7.93 -17.27
C GLY A 87 13.62 -7.60 -17.01
N ALA A 88 13.36 -6.69 -16.07
CA ALA A 88 12.04 -6.21 -15.63
C ALA A 88 11.00 -5.91 -16.75
N GLY A 89 11.42 -5.67 -17.98
CA GLY A 89 10.51 -5.51 -19.12
C GLY A 89 9.64 -6.74 -19.44
N HIS A 90 10.06 -7.95 -19.05
CA HIS A 90 9.26 -9.17 -19.25
C HIS A 90 8.09 -9.29 -18.25
N LEU A 91 8.07 -8.49 -17.17
CA LEU A 91 7.05 -8.57 -16.12
C LEU A 91 5.73 -7.84 -16.45
N LEU A 92 5.74 -6.84 -17.36
CA LEU A 92 4.56 -6.01 -17.64
C LEU A 92 3.37 -6.80 -18.21
N TYR A 93 3.64 -7.95 -18.84
CA TYR A 93 2.64 -8.74 -19.57
C TYR A 93 2.49 -10.17 -19.07
N THR A 94 3.01 -10.47 -17.87
CA THR A 94 2.90 -11.79 -17.24
C THR A 94 1.83 -11.84 -16.15
N PHE A 95 1.31 -10.68 -15.72
CA PHE A 95 0.34 -10.62 -14.64
C PHE A 95 -1.10 -10.71 -15.16
N THR A 96 -1.81 -11.75 -14.74
CA THR A 96 -3.24 -11.95 -15.03
C THR A 96 -4.10 -11.73 -13.78
N SER A 97 -3.72 -10.78 -12.92
CA SER A 97 -4.53 -10.46 -11.74
C SER A 97 -5.82 -9.74 -12.14
N SER A 98 -6.85 -9.88 -11.32
CA SER A 98 -8.17 -9.29 -11.52
C SER A 98 -8.62 -8.60 -10.23
N PHE A 99 -9.47 -7.58 -10.34
CA PHE A 99 -10.06 -6.94 -9.16
C PHE A 99 -10.88 -7.92 -8.30
N TYR A 100 -11.57 -8.86 -8.93
CA TYR A 100 -12.31 -9.90 -8.23
C TYR A 100 -11.40 -11.10 -7.90
N PRO A 101 -11.53 -11.69 -6.71
CA PRO A 101 -10.77 -12.88 -6.35
C PRO A 101 -11.00 -14.04 -7.32
N SER A 102 -9.95 -14.80 -7.62
CA SER A 102 -10.04 -16.01 -8.43
C SER A 102 -10.70 -17.16 -7.67
N ASP A 103 -11.22 -18.16 -8.39
CA ASP A 103 -11.83 -19.34 -7.77
C ASP A 103 -10.84 -20.11 -6.87
N ASN A 104 -9.56 -20.13 -7.25
CA ASN A 104 -8.52 -20.74 -6.43
C ASN A 104 -8.33 -19.96 -5.12
N THR A 105 -8.25 -18.62 -5.16
CA THR A 105 -8.19 -17.80 -3.94
C THR A 105 -9.40 -18.08 -3.03
N LEU A 106 -10.60 -18.06 -3.59
CA LEU A 106 -11.84 -18.31 -2.83
C LEU A 106 -11.92 -19.72 -2.25
N SER A 107 -11.34 -20.73 -2.92
CA SER A 107 -11.29 -22.11 -2.43
C SER A 107 -10.43 -22.30 -1.18
N ARG A 108 -9.52 -21.37 -0.88
CA ARG A 108 -8.66 -21.40 0.30
C ARG A 108 -9.31 -20.78 1.53
N GLY A 109 -10.47 -20.17 1.37
CA GLY A 109 -11.22 -19.50 2.43
C GLY A 109 -11.67 -18.09 2.02
N THR A 110 -12.79 -17.64 2.57
CA THR A 110 -13.34 -16.30 2.30
C THR A 110 -12.95 -15.27 3.35
N TYR A 111 -12.40 -15.69 4.50
CA TYR A 111 -11.95 -14.79 5.57
C TYR A 111 -13.04 -13.75 5.93
N ASP A 112 -14.28 -14.22 6.02
CA ASP A 112 -15.44 -13.35 6.28
C ASP A 112 -15.44 -12.82 7.72
N GLU A 113 -14.60 -13.38 8.58
CA GLU A 113 -14.46 -13.02 9.98
C GLU A 113 -14.03 -11.55 10.18
N GLN A 114 -13.11 -11.03 9.36
CA GLN A 114 -12.73 -9.62 9.37
C GLN A 114 -13.89 -8.72 8.92
N LEU A 115 -14.65 -9.14 7.91
CA LEU A 115 -15.85 -8.42 7.48
C LEU A 115 -16.92 -8.37 8.60
N ILE A 116 -17.15 -9.50 9.27
CA ILE A 116 -18.07 -9.57 10.43
C ILE A 116 -17.61 -8.62 11.53
N ARG A 117 -16.31 -8.60 11.84
CA ARG A 117 -15.69 -7.73 12.82
C ARG A 117 -15.86 -6.26 12.47
N ASP A 118 -15.44 -5.85 11.28
CA ASP A 118 -15.54 -4.45 10.81
C ASP A 118 -16.97 -3.92 10.85
N ILE A 119 -17.98 -4.76 10.60
CA ILE A 119 -19.38 -4.37 10.74
C ILE A 119 -19.80 -4.32 12.22
N SER A 120 -19.45 -5.32 13.02
CA SER A 120 -19.87 -5.43 14.42
C SER A 120 -19.42 -4.24 15.28
N ILE A 121 -18.19 -3.75 15.10
CA ILE A 121 -17.65 -2.61 15.86
C ILE A 121 -18.36 -1.28 15.52
N LYS A 122 -19.15 -1.23 14.43
CA LYS A 122 -19.93 -0.05 14.04
C LYS A 122 -21.38 -0.11 14.54
N CYS A 123 -21.79 -1.23 15.14
CA CYS A 123 -23.10 -1.37 15.75
C CYS A 123 -23.17 -0.64 17.11
N THR A 124 -24.38 -0.25 17.53
CA THR A 124 -24.62 0.42 18.82
C THR A 124 -24.36 -0.47 20.03
N ALA A 125 -24.45 -1.80 19.86
CA ALA A 125 -24.14 -2.80 20.87
C ALA A 125 -23.16 -3.85 20.28
N PRO A 126 -21.88 -3.50 20.10
CA PRO A 126 -20.94 -4.30 19.32
C PRO A 126 -20.71 -5.70 19.89
N ASN A 127 -20.75 -5.84 21.23
CA ASN A 127 -20.49 -7.10 21.93
C ASN A 127 -21.75 -7.99 22.11
N ASN A 128 -22.91 -7.59 21.58
CA ASN A 128 -24.14 -8.36 21.75
C ASN A 128 -24.10 -9.66 20.90
N PRO A 129 -24.22 -10.86 21.51
CA PRO A 129 -24.17 -12.13 20.76
C PRO A 129 -25.26 -12.29 19.70
N GLU A 130 -26.42 -11.68 19.89
CA GLU A 130 -27.52 -11.72 18.92
C GLU A 130 -27.23 -10.86 17.68
N ILE A 131 -26.63 -9.68 17.88
CA ILE A 131 -26.19 -8.81 16.79
C ILE A 131 -25.10 -9.52 15.99
N ILE A 132 -24.08 -10.07 16.66
CA ILE A 132 -23.00 -10.82 16.00
C ILE A 132 -23.56 -11.99 15.19
N ARG A 133 -24.51 -12.76 15.75
CA ARG A 133 -25.18 -13.85 15.04
C ARG A 133 -25.94 -13.35 13.81
N SER A 134 -26.64 -12.23 13.94
CA SER A 134 -27.37 -11.61 12.83
C SER A 134 -26.42 -11.15 11.71
N ILE A 135 -25.25 -10.60 12.05
CA ILE A 135 -24.22 -10.21 11.07
C ILE A 135 -23.68 -11.46 10.36
N LYS A 136 -23.36 -12.53 11.11
CA LYS A 136 -22.90 -13.79 10.52
C LYS A 136 -23.90 -14.35 9.49
N GLN A 137 -25.17 -14.42 9.87
CA GLN A 137 -26.24 -14.88 8.97
C GLN A 137 -26.40 -13.96 7.74
N LEU A 138 -26.26 -12.64 7.93
CA LEU A 138 -26.31 -11.68 6.84
C LEU A 138 -25.16 -11.91 5.86
N VAL A 139 -23.92 -12.01 6.36
CA VAL A 139 -22.71 -12.19 5.52
C VAL A 139 -22.78 -13.52 4.77
N GLU A 140 -23.15 -14.60 5.45
CA GLU A 140 -23.35 -15.92 4.84
C GLU A 140 -24.41 -15.89 3.73
N LYS A 141 -25.58 -15.29 4.02
CA LYS A 141 -26.66 -15.14 3.03
C LYS A 141 -26.28 -14.21 1.88
N PHE A 142 -25.53 -13.15 2.17
CA PHE A 142 -25.09 -12.18 1.17
C PHE A 142 -24.12 -12.84 0.18
N ASN A 143 -23.27 -13.76 0.66
CA ASN A 143 -22.36 -14.59 -0.12
C ASN A 143 -21.52 -13.74 -1.09
N LEU A 144 -20.63 -12.93 -0.51
CA LEU A 144 -19.80 -11.99 -1.26
C LEU A 144 -18.92 -12.70 -2.30
N ALA A 145 -18.39 -13.87 -1.97
CA ALA A 145 -17.60 -14.69 -2.88
C ALA A 145 -18.37 -15.06 -4.16
N GLU A 146 -19.59 -15.58 -4.05
CA GLU A 146 -20.42 -15.93 -5.21
C GLU A 146 -20.84 -14.70 -6.01
N ARG A 147 -21.07 -13.56 -5.35
CA ARG A 147 -21.34 -12.29 -6.04
C ARG A 147 -20.12 -11.81 -6.83
N CYS A 148 -18.91 -11.92 -6.28
CA CYS A 148 -17.68 -11.59 -6.98
C CYS A 148 -17.43 -12.53 -8.16
N ARG A 149 -17.68 -13.83 -8.01
CA ARG A 149 -17.58 -14.82 -9.10
C ARG A 149 -18.52 -14.47 -10.25
N ARG A 150 -19.80 -14.18 -9.95
CA ARG A 150 -20.79 -13.77 -10.97
C ARG A 150 -20.42 -12.45 -11.64
N ALA A 151 -19.94 -11.47 -10.87
CA ALA A 151 -19.46 -10.20 -11.41
C ALA A 151 -18.28 -10.40 -12.36
N ALA A 152 -17.28 -11.21 -11.99
CA ALA A 152 -16.13 -11.51 -12.84
C ALA A 152 -16.52 -12.25 -14.12
N ALA A 153 -17.46 -13.20 -14.04
CA ALA A 153 -18.01 -13.89 -15.21
C ALA A 153 -18.77 -12.93 -16.14
N GLU A 154 -19.56 -12.01 -15.56
CA GLU A 154 -20.31 -11.03 -16.31
C GLU A 154 -19.40 -10.00 -17.00
N VAL A 155 -18.32 -9.54 -16.34
CA VAL A 155 -17.30 -8.68 -16.96
C VAL A 155 -16.66 -9.38 -18.15
N ARG A 156 -16.25 -10.65 -18.01
CA ARG A 156 -15.67 -11.44 -19.12
C ARG A 156 -16.65 -11.59 -20.27
N ARG A 157 -17.89 -12.00 -19.97
CA ARG A 157 -18.95 -12.16 -20.98
C ARG A 157 -19.22 -10.87 -21.75
N GLN A 158 -19.30 -9.73 -21.06
CA GLN A 158 -19.50 -8.43 -21.71
C GLN A 158 -18.29 -8.03 -22.56
N LEU A 159 -17.07 -8.31 -22.10
CA LEU A 159 -15.86 -8.00 -22.86
C LEU A 159 -15.76 -8.82 -24.15
N GLU A 160 -16.07 -10.13 -24.09
CA GLU A 160 -16.05 -11.06 -25.24
C GLU A 160 -17.01 -10.66 -26.36
N VAL A 161 -18.18 -10.11 -26.02
CA VAL A 161 -19.19 -9.69 -27.02
C VAL A 161 -19.03 -8.23 -27.48
N THR A 162 -18.17 -7.45 -26.83
CA THR A 162 -18.01 -6.02 -27.14
C THR A 162 -16.97 -5.82 -28.23
N ASN A 163 -17.41 -5.23 -29.35
CA ASN A 163 -16.50 -4.84 -30.42
C ASN A 163 -15.54 -3.73 -29.94
N PRO A 164 -14.24 -3.75 -30.30
CA PRO A 164 -13.30 -2.69 -29.94
C PRO A 164 -13.73 -1.25 -30.26
N SER A 165 -14.52 -1.05 -31.31
CA SER A 165 -15.08 0.28 -31.63
C SER A 165 -16.10 0.79 -30.60
N SER A 166 -16.57 -0.08 -29.71
CA SER A 166 -17.52 0.18 -28.64
C SER A 166 -16.86 0.14 -27.25
N PHE A 167 -15.53 0.17 -27.15
CA PHE A 167 -14.88 0.35 -25.86
C PHE A 167 -15.06 1.77 -25.33
N CYS A 168 -15.18 1.87 -24.01
CA CYS A 168 -15.22 3.15 -23.31
C CYS A 168 -13.88 3.87 -23.46
N VAL A 169 -13.90 5.20 -23.40
CA VAL A 169 -12.68 6.01 -23.40
C VAL A 169 -12.65 6.96 -22.20
N PRO A 170 -11.49 7.18 -21.57
CA PRO A 170 -11.35 8.11 -20.47
C PRO A 170 -11.31 9.55 -20.98
N VAL A 171 -11.83 10.46 -20.17
CA VAL A 171 -11.58 11.89 -20.31
C VAL A 171 -10.99 12.39 -19.01
N VAL A 172 -9.75 12.88 -19.08
CA VAL A 172 -9.07 13.49 -17.95
C VAL A 172 -9.18 15.01 -18.05
N ARG A 173 -9.60 15.66 -16.97
CA ARG A 173 -9.65 17.13 -16.87
C ARG A 173 -8.91 17.58 -15.62
N THR A 174 -8.37 18.79 -15.68
CA THR A 174 -7.74 19.42 -14.52
C THR A 174 -8.65 20.54 -14.02
N ILE A 175 -8.88 20.58 -12.71
CA ILE A 175 -9.54 21.70 -12.04
C ILE A 175 -8.48 22.40 -11.19
N ALA A 176 -8.28 23.69 -11.43
CA ALA A 176 -7.27 24.50 -10.75
C ALA A 176 -7.57 24.63 -9.25
N ALA A 177 -6.55 24.94 -8.45
CA ALA A 177 -6.67 25.12 -7.00
C ALA A 177 -7.69 26.20 -6.63
N HIS A 178 -7.67 27.34 -7.32
CA HIS A 178 -8.53 28.49 -7.04
C HIS A 178 -10.00 28.29 -7.46
N ASP A 179 -10.33 27.24 -8.22
CA ASP A 179 -11.69 26.95 -8.67
C ASP A 179 -12.43 25.99 -7.71
N GLU A 180 -12.40 26.28 -6.40
CA GLU A 180 -13.05 25.43 -5.39
C GLU A 180 -14.59 25.48 -5.45
N VAL A 181 -15.15 26.57 -5.97
CA VAL A 181 -16.60 26.79 -6.04
C VAL A 181 -17.27 25.73 -6.91
N ASN A 182 -16.65 25.38 -8.04
CA ASN A 182 -17.14 24.39 -8.99
C ASN A 182 -16.87 22.94 -8.57
N ARG A 183 -16.18 22.70 -7.44
CA ARG A 183 -15.90 21.35 -6.94
C ARG A 183 -17.10 20.76 -6.22
N THR A 184 -17.29 19.45 -6.39
CA THR A 184 -18.22 18.65 -5.57
C THR A 184 -17.76 18.61 -4.11
N PRO A 185 -18.66 18.29 -3.14
CA PRO A 185 -18.27 18.16 -1.73
C PRO A 185 -17.12 17.17 -1.48
N THR A 186 -17.01 16.11 -2.30
CA THR A 186 -15.91 15.14 -2.22
C THR A 186 -14.60 15.76 -2.73
N GLN A 187 -14.63 16.49 -3.85
CA GLN A 187 -13.46 17.14 -4.45
C GLN A 187 -12.89 18.27 -3.58
N ARG A 188 -13.74 18.99 -2.82
CA ARG A 188 -13.29 20.04 -1.89
C ARG A 188 -12.41 19.51 -0.75
N ARG A 189 -12.40 18.19 -0.50
CA ARG A 189 -11.51 17.58 0.49
C ARG A 189 -10.06 17.50 0.01
N ILE A 190 -9.85 17.52 -1.31
CA ILE A 190 -8.53 17.41 -1.92
C ILE A 190 -7.86 18.80 -1.93
N LYS A 191 -6.72 18.92 -1.26
CA LYS A 191 -5.92 20.15 -1.21
C LYS A 191 -5.20 20.36 -2.55
N GLY A 192 -5.31 21.59 -3.09
CA GLY A 192 -4.61 22.00 -4.32
C GLY A 192 -5.38 21.62 -5.60
N PRO A 193 -4.72 21.65 -6.77
CA PRO A 193 -5.35 21.29 -8.04
C PRO A 193 -5.67 19.79 -8.13
N ILE A 194 -6.72 19.44 -8.87
CA ILE A 194 -7.20 18.06 -8.99
C ILE A 194 -7.28 17.61 -10.45
N ALA A 195 -7.02 16.33 -10.68
CA ALA A 195 -7.31 15.65 -11.93
C ALA A 195 -8.58 14.81 -11.77
N THR A 196 -9.56 15.01 -12.66
CA THR A 196 -10.80 14.24 -12.69
C THR A 196 -10.76 13.26 -13.84
N VAL A 197 -11.22 12.02 -13.61
CA VAL A 197 -11.35 10.98 -14.64
C VAL A 197 -12.83 10.69 -14.86
N ASP A 198 -13.29 10.97 -16.07
CA ASP A 198 -14.64 10.65 -16.55
C ASP A 198 -14.61 9.48 -17.54
N VAL A 199 -15.72 8.75 -17.60
CA VAL A 199 -15.92 7.68 -18.58
C VAL A 199 -16.84 8.16 -19.69
N VAL A 200 -16.36 8.14 -20.93
CA VAL A 200 -17.18 8.37 -22.12
C VAL A 200 -17.61 7.03 -22.70
N TRP A 201 -18.92 6.79 -22.59
CA TRP A 201 -19.57 5.64 -23.19
C TRP A 201 -19.85 5.87 -24.69
N PRO A 202 -19.72 4.83 -25.52
CA PRO A 202 -20.12 4.90 -26.91
C PRO A 202 -21.60 5.30 -27.08
N ARG A 203 -21.90 6.06 -28.14
CA ARG A 203 -23.25 6.60 -28.38
C ARG A 203 -24.31 5.53 -28.66
N ASN A 204 -23.90 4.32 -29.06
CA ASN A 204 -24.77 3.18 -29.32
C ASN A 204 -25.21 2.43 -28.05
N ILE A 205 -24.62 2.71 -26.89
CA ILE A 205 -25.04 2.09 -25.62
C ILE A 205 -26.23 2.87 -25.03
N PRO A 206 -27.36 2.26 -24.63
CA PRO A 206 -28.50 2.97 -24.03
C PRO A 206 -28.12 3.79 -22.78
N ARG A 207 -28.75 4.97 -22.58
CA ARG A 207 -28.36 5.93 -21.52
C ARG A 207 -28.54 5.39 -20.10
N ASP A 208 -29.55 4.56 -19.90
CA ASP A 208 -29.84 3.77 -18.71
C ASP A 208 -28.76 2.72 -18.42
N MET A 209 -28.07 2.21 -19.44
CA MET A 209 -26.89 1.34 -19.26
C MET A 209 -25.58 2.11 -19.03
N ARG A 210 -25.55 3.42 -19.32
CA ARG A 210 -24.37 4.29 -19.12
C ARG A 210 -24.22 4.78 -17.67
N SER A 211 -25.23 4.57 -16.82
CA SER A 211 -25.19 4.97 -15.42
C SER A 211 -24.60 3.85 -14.57
N GLY A 212 -23.37 4.02 -14.10
CA GLY A 212 -22.84 3.09 -13.11
C GLY A 212 -21.39 3.31 -12.70
N CYS A 213 -20.54 3.83 -13.59
CA CYS A 213 -19.15 4.17 -13.24
C CYS A 213 -19.08 5.64 -12.80
N PRO A 214 -18.74 5.93 -11.53
CA PRO A 214 -18.66 7.30 -11.04
C PRO A 214 -17.44 8.05 -11.61
N GLN A 215 -17.56 9.37 -11.72
CA GLN A 215 -16.38 10.22 -11.88
C GLN A 215 -15.51 10.09 -10.63
N VAL A 216 -14.21 9.93 -10.82
CA VAL A 216 -13.22 9.87 -9.74
C VAL A 216 -12.28 11.07 -9.84
N SER A 217 -11.66 11.44 -8.71
CA SER A 217 -10.77 12.60 -8.64
C SER A 217 -9.58 12.28 -7.76
N VAL A 218 -8.39 12.66 -8.22
CA VAL A 218 -7.13 12.53 -7.49
C VAL A 218 -6.42 13.89 -7.44
N PRO A 219 -5.51 14.12 -6.48
CA PRO A 219 -4.65 15.29 -6.54
C PRO A 219 -3.87 15.32 -7.86
N LEU A 220 -3.72 16.50 -8.47
CA LEU A 220 -2.98 16.63 -9.73
C LEU A 220 -1.53 16.15 -9.58
N ALA A 221 -0.92 16.35 -8.40
CA ALA A 221 0.40 15.81 -8.09
C ALA A 221 0.47 14.28 -8.23
N ALA A 222 -0.55 13.56 -7.74
CA ALA A 222 -0.62 12.11 -7.91
C ALA A 222 -0.73 11.71 -9.40
N TYR A 223 -1.51 12.45 -10.20
CA TYR A 223 -1.58 12.21 -11.64
C TYR A 223 -0.23 12.46 -12.36
N ARG A 224 0.49 13.52 -11.99
CA ARG A 224 1.82 13.81 -12.53
C ARG A 224 2.86 12.76 -12.14
N LYS A 225 2.74 12.21 -10.93
CA LYS A 225 3.52 11.06 -10.49
C LYS A 225 3.26 9.84 -11.38
N LEU A 226 2.01 9.54 -11.72
CA LEU A 226 1.68 8.45 -12.65
C LEU A 226 2.30 8.67 -14.04
N GLU A 227 2.27 9.91 -14.54
CA GLU A 227 2.94 10.26 -15.81
C GLU A 227 4.44 9.99 -15.76
N MET A 228 5.12 10.43 -14.69
CA MET A 228 6.55 10.18 -14.47
C MET A 228 6.86 8.68 -14.40
N SER A 229 6.09 7.94 -13.61
CA SER A 229 6.22 6.49 -13.46
C SER A 229 6.01 5.75 -14.78
N TYR A 230 4.96 6.08 -15.53
CA TYR A 230 4.68 5.45 -16.81
C TYR A 230 5.79 5.69 -17.83
N ARG A 231 6.28 6.93 -17.92
CA ARG A 231 7.39 7.29 -18.81
C ARG A 231 8.63 6.45 -18.54
N HIS A 232 8.92 6.18 -17.27
CA HIS A 232 10.10 5.40 -16.88
C HIS A 232 9.91 3.89 -17.08
N PHE A 233 8.79 3.33 -16.62
CA PHE A 233 8.61 1.88 -16.55
C PHE A 233 7.97 1.25 -17.79
N ALA A 234 7.10 1.97 -18.50
CA ALA A 234 6.18 1.34 -19.45
C ALA A 234 6.20 1.93 -20.87
N ASP A 235 6.42 3.24 -21.03
CA ASP A 235 6.20 3.92 -22.33
C ASP A 235 6.92 3.25 -23.49
N LYS A 236 8.20 2.88 -23.32
CA LYS A 236 8.97 2.21 -24.37
C LYS A 236 8.30 0.90 -24.82
N LEU A 237 7.97 0.02 -23.88
CA LEU A 237 7.41 -1.31 -24.16
C LEU A 237 5.99 -1.22 -24.71
N ASP A 238 5.14 -0.38 -24.11
CA ASP A 238 3.79 -0.11 -24.61
C ASP A 238 3.83 0.58 -25.99
N GLY A 239 4.86 1.38 -26.27
CA GLY A 239 5.09 2.03 -27.56
C GLY A 239 5.51 1.08 -28.67
N GLU A 240 6.35 0.11 -28.34
CA GLU A 240 6.75 -0.97 -29.24
C GLU A 240 5.57 -1.94 -29.51
N ARG A 241 4.79 -2.29 -28.47
CA ARG A 241 3.66 -3.21 -28.59
C ARG A 241 2.43 -2.59 -29.24
N TYR A 242 2.12 -1.33 -28.91
CA TYR A 242 0.93 -0.62 -29.40
C TYR A 242 1.30 0.68 -30.16
N PRO A 243 1.99 0.57 -31.31
CA PRO A 243 2.53 1.72 -32.05
C PRO A 243 1.45 2.60 -32.67
N ARG A 244 0.22 2.10 -32.81
CA ARG A 244 -0.92 2.85 -33.36
C ARG A 244 -1.56 3.81 -32.35
N LEU A 245 -1.27 3.65 -31.06
CA LEU A 245 -1.70 4.58 -30.03
C LEU A 245 -0.63 5.67 -29.86
N THR A 246 -1.04 6.90 -29.59
CA THR A 246 -0.10 7.96 -29.19
C THR A 246 0.32 7.74 -27.73
N TYR A 247 1.48 8.29 -27.33
CA TYR A 247 1.91 8.34 -25.93
C TYR A 247 0.76 8.74 -25.00
N ASP A 248 0.13 9.89 -25.29
CA ASP A 248 -0.95 10.44 -24.47
C ASP A 248 -2.12 9.48 -24.33
N LYS A 249 -2.49 8.76 -25.40
CA LYS A 249 -3.60 7.80 -25.34
C LYS A 249 -3.25 6.60 -24.47
N ARG A 250 -2.03 6.06 -24.58
CA ARG A 250 -1.60 4.92 -23.76
C ARG A 250 -1.52 5.31 -22.29
N LEU A 251 -0.84 6.41 -21.99
CA LEU A 251 -0.74 6.98 -20.64
C LEU A 251 -2.13 7.23 -20.04
N THR A 252 -2.99 7.96 -20.76
CA THR A 252 -4.33 8.32 -20.25
C THR A 252 -5.16 7.09 -19.96
N MET A 253 -5.14 6.07 -20.83
CA MET A 253 -5.85 4.81 -20.61
C MET A 253 -5.31 4.07 -19.37
N ARG A 254 -4.00 3.87 -19.27
CA ARG A 254 -3.35 3.18 -18.14
C ARG A 254 -3.60 3.90 -16.82
N ALA A 255 -3.40 5.22 -16.78
CA ALA A 255 -3.60 6.03 -15.59
C ALA A 255 -5.08 6.06 -15.18
N ALA A 256 -6.01 6.18 -16.13
CA ALA A 256 -7.44 6.16 -15.84
C ALA A 256 -7.92 4.80 -15.33
N THR A 257 -7.43 3.70 -15.90
CA THR A 257 -7.66 2.33 -15.38
C THR A 257 -7.24 2.25 -13.92
N LEU A 258 -6.02 2.69 -13.62
CA LEU A 258 -5.49 2.64 -12.26
C LEU A 258 -6.29 3.51 -11.28
N VAL A 259 -6.60 4.75 -11.67
CA VAL A 259 -7.36 5.65 -10.78
C VAL A 259 -8.77 5.12 -10.53
N LEU A 260 -9.44 4.52 -11.52
CA LEU A 260 -10.72 3.85 -11.31
C LEU A 260 -10.60 2.68 -10.33
N ARG A 261 -9.59 1.81 -10.50
CA ARG A 261 -9.32 0.68 -9.61
C ARG A 261 -9.22 1.10 -8.15
N TYR A 262 -8.45 2.15 -7.88
CA TYR A 262 -8.14 2.59 -6.53
C TYR A 262 -9.22 3.48 -5.90
N GLU A 263 -9.73 4.47 -6.64
CA GLU A 263 -10.69 5.45 -6.09
C GLU A 263 -12.14 5.00 -6.21
N CYS A 264 -12.51 4.28 -7.28
CA CYS A 264 -13.85 3.69 -7.41
C CYS A 264 -13.89 2.26 -6.83
N GLY A 265 -12.93 1.41 -7.20
CA GLY A 265 -12.86 0.02 -6.76
C GLY A 265 -12.62 -0.10 -5.25
N LEU A 266 -11.44 0.25 -4.76
CA LEU A 266 -11.09 0.08 -3.35
C LEU A 266 -11.58 1.23 -2.44
N ALA A 267 -11.62 2.47 -2.93
CA ALA A 267 -11.77 3.68 -2.11
C ALA A 267 -10.63 3.83 -1.08
N THR A 268 -9.38 3.74 -1.56
CA THR A 268 -8.16 3.59 -0.74
C THR A 268 -7.93 4.65 0.33
N GLY A 269 -8.51 5.84 0.19
CA GLY A 269 -8.45 6.88 1.20
C GLY A 269 -9.00 6.52 2.58
N SER A 270 -9.70 5.38 2.71
CA SER A 270 -10.20 4.86 3.99
C SER A 270 -9.46 3.59 4.47
N LEU A 271 -8.54 3.02 3.68
CA LEU A 271 -7.97 1.69 3.93
C LEU A 271 -6.54 1.73 4.50
N GLN A 272 -5.79 2.78 4.21
CA GLN A 272 -4.40 2.92 4.64
C GLN A 272 -3.99 4.40 4.60
N LEU A 273 -3.18 4.82 5.55
CA LEU A 273 -2.46 6.10 5.52
C LEU A 273 -0.98 5.85 5.28
N CYS A 274 -0.32 6.79 4.62
CA CYS A 274 1.12 6.67 4.37
C CYS A 274 1.90 7.13 5.59
N ALA A 275 3.00 6.43 5.87
CA ALA A 275 4.00 6.92 6.80
C ALA A 275 4.53 8.28 6.36
N ASP A 276 5.11 9.02 7.31
CA ASP A 276 5.65 10.35 7.06
C ASP A 276 6.62 10.31 5.85
N PRO A 277 6.31 11.00 4.74
CA PRO A 277 7.19 11.00 3.58
C PRO A 277 8.60 11.52 3.90
N ARG A 278 8.75 12.40 4.91
CA ARG A 278 10.05 12.92 5.38
C ARG A 278 10.90 11.82 5.98
N LEU A 279 10.30 10.83 6.63
CA LEU A 279 11.02 9.65 7.14
C LEU A 279 11.65 8.88 5.99
N LYS A 280 10.86 8.61 4.94
CA LYS A 280 11.33 7.87 3.75
C LYS A 280 12.43 8.64 3.03
N GLN A 281 12.30 9.96 2.90
CA GLN A 281 13.34 10.83 2.35
C GLN A 281 14.62 10.81 3.20
N HIS A 282 14.49 10.90 4.52
CA HIS A 282 15.62 10.85 5.45
C HIS A 282 16.38 9.52 5.34
N LEU A 283 15.66 8.40 5.31
CA LEU A 283 16.26 7.07 5.22
C LEU A 283 16.88 6.82 3.84
N HIS A 284 16.24 7.31 2.77
CA HIS A 284 16.85 7.28 1.44
C HIS A 284 18.16 8.10 1.43
N ALA A 285 18.17 9.29 2.04
CA ALA A 285 19.37 10.13 2.13
C ALA A 285 20.49 9.47 2.94
N ALA A 286 20.13 8.63 3.92
CA ALA A 286 21.09 7.83 4.67
C ALA A 286 21.76 6.73 3.83
N GLY A 287 21.35 6.51 2.57
CA GLY A 287 21.98 5.57 1.65
C GLY A 287 21.17 4.31 1.38
N TYR A 288 19.95 4.21 1.90
CA TYR A 288 19.05 3.09 1.62
C TYR A 288 18.37 3.23 0.25
N ARG A 289 18.09 2.08 -0.37
CA ARG A 289 17.08 1.97 -1.43
C ARG A 289 15.72 1.67 -0.78
N VAL A 290 14.88 2.68 -0.67
CA VAL A 290 13.57 2.58 -0.01
C VAL A 290 12.54 1.96 -0.95
N MET A 291 11.83 0.93 -0.50
CA MET A 291 10.73 0.28 -1.22
C MET A 291 9.53 0.08 -0.31
N ASP A 292 8.37 0.56 -0.74
CA ASP A 292 7.12 0.33 -0.03
C ASP A 292 6.59 -1.08 -0.30
N LEU A 293 6.34 -1.85 0.76
CA LEU A 293 5.79 -3.20 0.67
C LEU A 293 4.26 -3.20 0.49
N CYS A 294 3.56 -2.21 1.02
CA CYS A 294 2.12 -2.07 0.83
C CYS A 294 1.81 -0.70 0.28
N ALA A 295 1.77 -0.58 -1.05
CA ALA A 295 1.48 0.68 -1.72
C ALA A 295 0.64 0.48 -2.99
N SER A 296 0.42 1.60 -3.66
CA SER A 296 -0.13 1.76 -4.99
C SER A 296 0.67 2.81 -5.73
N PRO A 297 0.58 2.89 -7.07
CA PRO A 297 1.17 3.98 -7.83
C PRO A 297 0.77 5.38 -7.34
N ILE A 298 -0.42 5.53 -6.75
CA ILE A 298 -0.90 6.79 -6.17
C ILE A 298 -0.10 7.16 -4.92
N ASN A 299 0.17 6.21 -4.03
CA ASN A 299 0.69 6.49 -2.69
C ASN A 299 2.15 6.07 -2.41
N ALA A 300 2.76 5.28 -3.30
CA ALA A 300 4.15 4.83 -3.16
C ALA A 300 5.15 6.00 -3.08
N TYR A 301 6.20 5.83 -2.31
CA TYR A 301 7.30 6.78 -2.25
C TYR A 301 8.12 6.77 -3.56
N MET A 302 8.11 7.88 -4.31
CA MET A 302 8.79 8.00 -5.60
C MET A 302 9.80 9.15 -5.58
N GLY A 303 11.03 8.88 -5.17
CA GLY A 303 12.12 9.84 -5.28
C GLY A 303 13.35 9.42 -4.50
N ALA A 304 14.52 9.88 -4.93
CA ALA A 304 15.68 10.03 -4.07
C ALA A 304 15.82 11.51 -3.64
N PRO A 305 16.43 11.75 -2.47
CA PRO A 305 16.73 13.10 -2.03
C PRO A 305 17.85 13.66 -2.91
N ARG A 306 17.69 14.92 -3.37
CA ARG A 306 18.76 15.68 -4.01
C ARG A 306 20.02 15.64 -3.14
N GLU A 307 21.14 15.21 -3.71
CA GLU A 307 22.45 15.36 -3.09
C GLU A 307 22.70 16.85 -2.77
N GLY A 308 22.83 17.19 -1.48
CA GLY A 308 23.28 18.52 -1.04
C GLY A 308 22.25 19.43 -0.32
N LEU A 309 21.01 18.98 -0.06
CA LEU A 309 20.04 19.74 0.76
C LEU A 309 19.83 19.11 2.14
N HIS A 310 20.88 19.12 2.95
CA HIS A 310 20.75 18.93 4.39
C HIS A 310 20.85 20.30 5.07
N HIS A 311 19.72 20.72 5.65
CA HIS A 311 19.43 21.99 6.33
C HIS A 311 18.96 23.17 5.48
N ARG A 312 17.67 23.52 5.63
CA ARG A 312 17.29 24.76 6.33
C ARG A 312 15.84 24.77 6.83
N THR A 313 15.76 25.24 8.06
CA THR A 313 14.64 25.67 8.91
C THR A 313 13.67 26.67 8.28
N GLU A 314 12.42 26.60 8.76
CA GLU A 314 11.45 27.67 9.01
C GLU A 314 11.25 28.74 7.92
N GLY A 315 10.04 28.74 7.34
CA GLY A 315 9.46 29.92 6.69
C GLY A 315 9.70 30.00 5.19
N CYS A 316 9.01 29.14 4.43
CA CYS A 316 8.59 29.50 3.08
C CYS A 316 7.30 28.77 2.74
N GLU A 317 6.18 29.50 2.75
CA GLU A 317 4.94 29.09 2.08
C GLU A 317 5.17 29.17 0.57
N THR A 318 5.88 28.19 0.02
CA THR A 318 5.78 27.86 -1.39
C THR A 318 5.11 26.49 -1.47
N ASP A 319 4.12 26.40 -2.35
CA ASP A 319 3.40 25.18 -2.75
C ASP A 319 4.39 24.12 -3.30
N GLU A 320 5.24 23.57 -2.44
CA GLU A 320 6.23 22.57 -2.82
C GLU A 320 5.50 21.26 -3.04
N THR A 321 5.13 21.07 -4.31
CA THR A 321 4.72 19.78 -4.81
C THR A 321 5.83 18.78 -4.49
N PHE A 322 5.45 17.65 -3.87
CA PHE A 322 6.30 16.53 -3.46
C PHE A 322 7.21 15.95 -4.59
N ILE A 323 7.05 16.44 -5.82
CA ILE A 323 7.68 15.96 -7.05
C ILE A 323 8.50 17.10 -7.64
N GLU A 324 9.35 17.71 -6.84
CA GLU A 324 10.38 18.58 -7.39
C GLU A 324 11.73 17.97 -7.08
N THR A 325 12.27 17.34 -8.13
CA THR A 325 13.70 17.30 -8.49
C THR A 325 14.52 16.00 -8.38
N GLU A 326 13.91 14.84 -8.65
CA GLU A 326 14.62 13.70 -9.26
C GLU A 326 13.74 12.91 -10.26
N ASN A 327 14.36 12.39 -11.33
CA ASN A 327 13.68 11.87 -12.53
C ASN A 327 13.40 10.36 -12.53
N VAL A 328 13.83 9.61 -11.51
CA VAL A 328 13.72 8.13 -11.48
C VAL A 328 12.76 7.68 -10.37
N PRO A 329 11.58 7.14 -10.71
CA PRO A 329 10.64 6.58 -9.74
C PRO A 329 11.19 5.30 -9.07
N ASN A 330 10.80 5.05 -7.81
CA ASN A 330 11.16 3.83 -7.08
C ASN A 330 10.22 2.66 -7.44
N TYR A 331 10.70 1.45 -7.18
CA TYR A 331 9.86 0.26 -7.17
C TYR A 331 9.13 0.10 -5.83
N PHE A 332 7.98 -0.56 -5.85
CA PHE A 332 7.14 -0.86 -4.68
C PHE A 332 6.35 -2.15 -4.92
N CYS A 333 5.72 -2.67 -3.88
CA CYS A 333 4.78 -3.78 -3.97
C CYS A 333 3.34 -3.27 -3.89
N SER A 334 2.43 -3.91 -4.62
CA SER A 334 1.00 -3.58 -4.62
C SER A 334 0.11 -4.79 -4.88
N ALA A 335 -1.17 -4.66 -4.55
CA ALA A 335 -2.13 -5.75 -4.68
C ALA A 335 -2.53 -6.06 -6.13
N PHE A 336 -2.45 -5.08 -7.04
CA PHE A 336 -2.97 -5.21 -8.41
C PHE A 336 -1.86 -5.11 -9.47
N PRO A 337 -1.01 -6.14 -9.60
CA PRO A 337 0.07 -6.09 -10.58
C PRO A 337 -0.43 -5.97 -12.03
N ASP A 338 -1.67 -6.37 -12.34
CA ASP A 338 -2.26 -6.23 -13.68
C ASP A 338 -2.40 -4.77 -14.13
N THR A 339 -2.60 -3.85 -13.19
CA THR A 339 -2.69 -2.41 -13.45
C THR A 339 -1.44 -1.65 -13.05
N ASP A 340 -0.74 -2.11 -12.01
CA ASP A 340 0.25 -1.30 -11.32
C ASP A 340 1.68 -1.51 -11.83
N CYS A 341 1.94 -2.63 -12.52
CA CYS A 341 3.26 -2.93 -13.07
C CYS A 341 3.74 -1.83 -14.04
N TYR A 342 2.83 -1.21 -14.79
CA TYR A 342 3.10 -0.09 -15.69
C TYR A 342 3.61 1.17 -14.99
N PHE A 343 3.57 1.20 -13.66
CA PHE A 343 3.97 2.33 -12.83
C PHE A 343 5.01 1.97 -11.77
N GLY A 344 5.59 0.76 -11.83
CA GLY A 344 6.71 0.35 -10.95
C GLY A 344 6.36 -0.71 -9.90
N SER A 345 5.18 -1.34 -9.98
CA SER A 345 4.84 -2.42 -9.04
C SER A 345 5.62 -3.71 -9.34
N LEU A 346 6.15 -4.31 -8.29
CA LEU A 346 6.76 -5.65 -8.26
C LEU A 346 5.74 -6.75 -7.89
N GLY A 347 4.46 -6.39 -7.76
CA GLY A 347 3.37 -7.29 -7.39
C GLY A 347 3.14 -7.38 -5.88
N SER A 348 2.43 -8.43 -5.46
CA SER A 348 2.01 -8.58 -4.06
C SER A 348 3.20 -8.75 -3.15
N VAL A 349 3.18 -8.05 -2.02
CA VAL A 349 4.14 -8.25 -0.91
C VAL A 349 4.26 -9.72 -0.53
N LEU A 350 3.15 -10.48 -0.58
CA LEU A 350 3.15 -11.90 -0.20
C LEU A 350 4.04 -12.77 -1.11
N ASN A 351 4.31 -12.30 -2.34
CA ASN A 351 5.13 -12.99 -3.34
C ASN A 351 6.47 -12.27 -3.61
N PHE A 352 6.76 -11.18 -2.90
CA PHE A 352 7.96 -10.39 -3.13
C PHE A 352 9.23 -11.14 -2.73
N ASP A 353 10.18 -11.30 -3.65
CA ASP A 353 11.49 -11.90 -3.37
C ASP A 353 12.53 -10.79 -3.10
N VAL A 354 12.84 -10.62 -1.82
CA VAL A 354 13.82 -9.62 -1.31
C VAL A 354 15.21 -9.84 -1.92
N ALA A 355 15.64 -11.11 -2.04
CA ALA A 355 16.96 -11.43 -2.56
C ALA A 355 17.06 -11.12 -4.05
N HIS A 356 16.00 -11.39 -4.81
CA HIS A 356 15.93 -11.00 -6.23
C HIS A 356 15.97 -9.48 -6.37
N ALA A 357 15.13 -8.75 -5.64
CA ALA A 357 15.06 -7.29 -5.70
C ALA A 357 16.38 -6.61 -5.35
N TYR A 358 17.14 -7.16 -4.40
CA TYR A 358 18.46 -6.64 -4.05
C TYR A 358 19.49 -6.85 -5.18
N ASN A 359 19.44 -8.00 -5.85
CA ASN A 359 20.46 -8.40 -6.83
C ASN A 359 20.14 -7.95 -8.27
N ALA A 360 18.89 -7.65 -8.58
CA ALA A 360 18.42 -7.23 -9.89
C ALA A 360 18.91 -5.80 -10.24
N PRO A 361 19.78 -5.61 -11.25
CA PRO A 361 20.34 -4.30 -11.60
C PRO A 361 19.30 -3.26 -12.03
N GLU A 362 18.18 -3.70 -12.59
CA GLU A 362 17.05 -2.82 -12.92
C GLU A 362 16.39 -2.20 -11.68
N ILE A 363 16.36 -2.92 -10.56
CA ILE A 363 15.67 -2.53 -9.33
C ILE A 363 16.65 -1.82 -8.39
N ASN A 364 17.84 -2.40 -8.22
CA ASN A 364 18.90 -1.91 -7.34
C ASN A 364 20.27 -1.89 -8.06
N PRO A 365 20.46 -0.98 -9.03
CA PRO A 365 21.68 -0.89 -9.86
C PRO A 365 22.94 -0.70 -9.02
N ASP A 366 22.84 0.10 -7.96
CA ASP A 366 23.95 0.45 -7.07
C ASP A 366 24.15 -0.58 -5.95
N ARG A 367 23.30 -1.62 -5.88
CA ARG A 367 23.29 -2.62 -4.79
C ARG A 367 23.29 -1.99 -3.39
N ARG A 368 22.53 -0.90 -3.23
CA ARG A 368 22.35 -0.24 -1.92
C ARG A 368 21.58 -1.16 -0.98
N PRO A 369 21.76 -1.06 0.34
CA PRO A 369 20.92 -1.75 1.31
C PRO A 369 19.45 -1.44 1.05
N LEU A 370 18.60 -2.46 1.04
CA LEU A 370 17.16 -2.27 0.91
C LEU A 370 16.61 -1.79 2.26
N LEU A 371 15.75 -0.78 2.20
CA LEU A 371 14.85 -0.46 3.30
C LEU A 371 13.42 -0.77 2.85
N LEU A 372 12.84 -1.79 3.45
CA LEU A 372 11.49 -2.23 3.15
C LEU A 372 10.51 -1.60 4.14
N THR A 373 9.72 -0.64 3.67
CA THR A 373 8.77 0.12 4.48
C THR A 373 7.39 -0.51 4.41
N LEU A 374 6.79 -0.74 5.58
CA LEU A 374 5.44 -1.26 5.71
C LEU A 374 4.55 -0.21 6.39
N ASP A 375 3.82 0.52 5.56
CA ASP A 375 2.70 1.36 5.98
C ASP A 375 1.49 0.44 6.12
N VAL A 376 1.15 0.02 7.33
CA VAL A 376 0.32 -1.18 7.51
C VAL A 376 -1.14 -0.91 7.10
N PRO A 377 -1.74 -1.74 6.22
CA PRO A 377 -3.15 -1.60 5.87
C PRO A 377 -4.04 -1.92 7.09
N TYR A 378 -5.20 -1.27 7.22
CA TYR A 378 -6.14 -1.53 8.33
C TYR A 378 -6.95 -2.85 8.13
N ASP A 379 -6.27 -3.92 7.74
CA ASP A 379 -6.81 -5.24 7.37
C ASP A 379 -6.03 -6.32 8.12
N GLU A 380 -6.60 -6.86 9.20
CA GLU A 380 -5.92 -7.79 10.13
C GLU A 380 -5.49 -9.09 9.42
N ASP A 381 -6.31 -9.57 8.49
CA ASP A 381 -6.09 -10.77 7.69
C ASP A 381 -4.88 -10.61 6.75
N LEU A 382 -4.78 -9.47 6.07
CA LEU A 382 -3.62 -9.16 5.23
C LEU A 382 -2.36 -8.93 6.08
N CYS A 383 -2.50 -8.28 7.23
CA CYS A 383 -1.39 -8.07 8.18
C CYS A 383 -0.80 -9.40 8.63
N GLU A 384 -1.62 -10.39 8.99
CA GLU A 384 -1.16 -11.73 9.34
C GLU A 384 -0.27 -12.31 8.23
N GLY A 385 -0.75 -12.30 6.99
CA GLY A 385 0.02 -12.80 5.85
C GLY A 385 1.37 -12.11 5.66
N ILE A 386 1.38 -10.77 5.80
CA ILE A 386 2.59 -9.95 5.66
C ILE A 386 3.58 -10.25 6.78
N PHE A 387 3.12 -10.34 8.02
CA PHE A 387 3.96 -10.58 9.19
C PHE A 387 4.57 -11.98 9.15
N LEU A 388 3.79 -13.00 8.77
CA LEU A 388 4.30 -14.36 8.58
C LEU A 388 5.31 -14.44 7.44
N LYS A 389 5.12 -13.66 6.37
CA LYS A 389 6.14 -13.53 5.33
C LYS A 389 7.41 -12.86 5.86
N LEU A 390 7.29 -11.76 6.59
CA LEU A 390 8.43 -11.07 7.20
C LEU A 390 9.24 -12.02 8.09
N VAL A 391 8.57 -12.81 8.93
CA VAL A 391 9.20 -13.87 9.74
C VAL A 391 9.98 -14.86 8.86
N THR A 392 9.41 -15.26 7.71
CA THR A 392 10.07 -16.17 6.77
C THR A 392 11.28 -15.52 6.10
N ASP A 393 11.18 -14.26 5.70
CA ASP A 393 12.27 -13.50 5.08
C ASP A 393 13.42 -13.29 6.07
N MET A 394 13.14 -12.96 7.33
CA MET A 394 14.15 -12.81 8.40
C MET A 394 14.91 -14.12 8.61
N LYS A 395 14.21 -15.25 8.78
CA LYS A 395 14.82 -16.58 8.91
C LYS A 395 15.67 -16.95 7.70
N ARG A 396 15.22 -16.61 6.49
CA ARG A 396 15.99 -16.83 5.26
C ARG A 396 17.27 -15.99 5.24
N ALA A 397 17.21 -14.74 5.68
CA ALA A 397 18.38 -13.87 5.78
C ALA A 397 19.41 -14.40 6.80
N GLU A 398 18.95 -14.91 7.94
CA GLU A 398 19.80 -15.54 8.96
C GLU A 398 20.49 -16.81 8.44
N ASN A 399 19.73 -17.74 7.86
CA ASN A 399 20.28 -18.98 7.28
C ASN A 399 21.34 -18.70 6.21
N ASN A 400 21.12 -17.66 5.39
CA ASN A 400 22.08 -17.24 4.37
C ASN A 400 23.36 -16.66 4.97
N MET A 401 23.31 -16.03 6.14
CA MET A 401 24.50 -15.57 6.86
C MET A 401 25.31 -16.73 7.43
N GLU A 402 24.64 -17.71 8.05
CA GLU A 402 25.31 -18.90 8.59
C GLU A 402 25.99 -19.72 7.49
N GLY A 403 25.33 -19.91 6.34
CA GLY A 403 25.87 -20.65 5.20
C GLY A 403 27.00 -19.96 4.43
N ALA A 404 27.14 -18.65 4.52
CA ALA A 404 28.21 -17.92 3.82
C ALA A 404 29.49 -17.77 4.63
N LEU A 405 29.43 -17.99 5.95
CA LEU A 405 30.64 -18.21 6.76
C LEU A 405 31.45 -19.43 6.25
N SER A 406 30.82 -20.32 5.46
CA SER A 406 31.46 -21.47 4.79
C SER A 406 31.78 -21.30 3.30
N ASP A 407 31.23 -20.31 2.58
CA ASP A 407 31.44 -20.18 1.12
C ASP A 407 31.45 -18.71 0.66
N SER A 408 32.62 -18.24 0.22
CA SER A 408 32.90 -16.83 -0.10
C SER A 408 32.23 -16.28 -1.38
N THR A 409 31.47 -17.12 -2.10
CA THR A 409 30.87 -16.79 -3.41
C THR A 409 29.39 -16.45 -3.36
N ASN A 410 28.70 -16.62 -2.22
CA ASN A 410 27.29 -16.26 -2.12
C ASN A 410 27.13 -14.74 -1.94
N GLN A 411 26.44 -14.09 -2.89
CA GLN A 411 26.10 -12.67 -2.80
C GLN A 411 25.08 -12.45 -1.67
N HIS A 412 25.55 -11.82 -0.59
CA HIS A 412 24.68 -11.37 0.49
C HIS A 412 23.80 -10.20 0.06
N PHE A 413 22.51 -10.30 0.37
CA PHE A 413 21.62 -9.14 0.37
C PHE A 413 21.55 -8.54 1.78
N ILE A 414 21.27 -7.24 1.84
CA ILE A 414 21.01 -6.50 3.07
C ILE A 414 19.63 -5.90 2.95
N ALA A 415 18.73 -6.28 3.85
CA ALA A 415 17.37 -5.77 3.92
C ALA A 415 16.99 -5.42 5.36
N ASP A 416 16.78 -4.14 5.62
CA ASP A 416 16.23 -3.65 6.87
C ASP A 416 14.75 -3.28 6.68
N TYR A 417 13.98 -3.26 7.76
CA TYR A 417 12.53 -3.03 7.72
C TYR A 417 12.13 -1.89 8.66
N VAL A 418 11.16 -1.09 8.21
CA VAL A 418 10.46 -0.11 9.06
C VAL A 418 8.97 -0.39 8.97
N LEU A 419 8.35 -0.70 10.10
CA LEU A 419 6.92 -0.95 10.20
C LEU A 419 6.25 0.25 10.89
N VAL A 420 5.17 0.76 10.29
CA VAL A 420 4.36 1.84 10.87
C VAL A 420 2.96 1.30 11.09
N LEU A 421 2.63 1.05 12.36
CA LEU A 421 1.43 0.35 12.82
C LEU A 421 0.51 1.28 13.59
N PRO A 422 -0.82 1.19 13.44
CA PRO A 422 -1.70 1.68 14.49
C PRO A 422 -1.44 0.89 15.79
N LEU A 423 -1.39 1.57 16.93
CA LEU A 423 -1.12 0.98 18.25
C LEU A 423 -2.30 0.12 18.78
N TRP A 424 -3.04 -0.56 17.91
CA TRP A 424 -4.01 -1.56 18.31
C TRP A 424 -3.31 -2.89 18.58
N TRP A 425 -2.32 -3.22 17.76
CA TRP A 425 -1.53 -4.44 17.85
C TRP A 425 -0.24 -4.13 18.61
N ASP A 426 -0.16 -4.54 19.87
CA ASP A 426 1.09 -4.46 20.63
C ASP A 426 2.02 -5.58 20.17
N VAL A 427 3.16 -5.22 19.57
CA VAL A 427 4.20 -6.19 19.19
C VAL A 427 5.23 -6.24 20.32
N PRO A 428 5.33 -7.35 21.08
CA PRO A 428 6.15 -7.42 22.29
C PRO A 428 7.63 -7.68 21.98
N LEU A 429 8.28 -6.77 21.27
CA LEU A 429 9.70 -6.89 20.89
C LEU A 429 10.62 -6.82 22.11
N LYS A 430 11.79 -7.50 22.02
CA LYS A 430 12.82 -7.48 23.06
C LYS A 430 13.71 -6.23 23.01
N ILE A 431 13.09 -5.06 22.94
CA ILE A 431 13.72 -3.75 23.01
C ILE A 431 12.83 -2.80 23.80
N LYS A 432 13.41 -1.82 24.48
CA LYS A 432 12.64 -0.82 25.22
C LYS A 432 11.86 0.08 24.26
N LYS A 433 10.53 0.11 24.42
CA LYS A 433 9.64 1.06 23.72
C LYS A 433 9.87 2.50 24.18
N LEU A 434 9.88 3.43 23.24
CA LEU A 434 10.11 4.86 23.48
C LEU A 434 8.81 5.65 23.28
N LEU A 435 8.37 6.40 24.29
CA LEU A 435 7.16 7.21 24.21
C LEU A 435 7.45 8.60 23.59
N PHE A 436 6.66 8.98 22.59
CA PHE A 436 6.64 10.30 21.96
C PHE A 436 5.25 10.92 22.12
N SER A 437 5.18 12.11 22.72
CA SER A 437 3.94 12.86 22.94
C SER A 437 4.09 14.27 22.37
N GLY A 438 3.02 14.83 21.80
CA GLY A 438 3.01 16.18 21.22
C GLY A 438 3.49 17.28 22.18
N ALA A 439 3.94 18.40 21.62
CA ALA A 439 4.72 19.46 22.28
C ALA A 439 3.98 20.32 23.33
N ASP A 440 2.77 19.96 23.77
CA ASP A 440 2.04 20.69 24.82
C ASP A 440 2.45 20.27 26.23
N SER A 441 3.75 20.14 26.46
CA SER A 441 4.23 20.01 27.82
C SER A 441 5.50 20.81 28.05
N ASN A 442 5.33 21.88 28.83
CA ASN A 442 6.22 22.18 29.94
C ASN A 442 6.34 20.98 30.90
N ALA A 443 6.59 19.76 30.39
CA ALA A 443 6.80 18.57 31.19
C ALA A 443 8.16 18.73 31.85
N GLU A 444 8.10 19.15 33.11
CA GLU A 444 9.08 18.80 34.12
C GLU A 444 9.53 17.36 33.91
N SER A 445 10.81 17.10 34.19
CA SER A 445 11.46 15.81 34.04
C SER A 445 10.65 14.67 34.67
N THR A 446 9.79 14.03 33.88
CA THR A 446 9.09 12.81 34.30
C THR A 446 10.14 11.73 34.56
N SER A 447 9.99 11.01 35.67
CA SER A 447 10.85 9.88 35.95
C SER A 447 10.68 8.80 34.88
N VAL A 448 11.68 7.92 34.73
CA VAL A 448 11.61 6.81 33.75
C VAL A 448 10.46 5.86 34.10
N GLU A 449 10.20 5.64 35.39
CA GLU A 449 9.12 4.78 35.89
C GLU A 449 7.73 5.37 35.55
N ASP A 450 7.58 6.69 35.63
CA ASP A 450 6.33 7.36 35.24
C ASP A 450 6.09 7.30 33.72
N GLU A 451 7.14 7.36 32.89
CA GLU A 451 7.03 7.21 31.43
C GLU A 451 6.61 5.77 31.05
N GLU A 452 7.15 4.75 31.74
CA GLU A 452 6.79 3.34 31.54
C GLU A 452 5.35 3.04 31.95
N ALA A 453 4.93 3.47 33.14
CA ALA A 453 3.56 3.28 33.60
C ALA A 453 2.52 3.95 32.67
N LYS A 454 2.84 5.15 32.17
CA LYS A 454 2.01 5.85 31.19
C LYS A 454 1.94 5.09 29.86
N LEU A 455 3.06 4.55 29.41
CA LEU A 455 3.11 3.78 28.17
C LEU A 455 2.26 2.51 28.28
N ASP A 456 2.36 1.78 29.39
CA ASP A 456 1.56 0.58 29.65
C ASP A 456 0.06 0.90 29.66
N GLU A 457 -0.34 2.01 30.31
CA GLU A 457 -1.73 2.47 30.29
C GLU A 457 -2.22 2.76 28.86
N ILE A 458 -1.39 3.44 28.06
CA ILE A 458 -1.70 3.76 26.66
C ILE A 458 -1.89 2.48 25.84
N ILE A 459 -0.95 1.54 25.93
CA ILE A 459 -0.99 0.28 25.19
C ILE A 459 -2.21 -0.54 25.59
N MET A 460 -2.47 -0.68 26.90
CA MET A 460 -3.64 -1.38 27.43
C MET A 460 -4.96 -0.75 26.91
N LYS A 461 -5.05 0.58 26.93
CA LYS A 461 -6.24 1.31 26.47
C LYS A 461 -6.47 1.15 24.97
N ARG A 462 -5.40 1.13 24.15
CA ARG A 462 -5.53 1.04 22.69
C ARG A 462 -5.77 -0.39 22.21
N SER A 463 -5.11 -1.37 22.81
CA SER A 463 -5.36 -2.80 22.54
C SER A 463 -6.77 -3.26 22.97
N ALA A 464 -7.43 -2.56 23.90
CA ALA A 464 -8.82 -2.85 24.29
C ALA A 464 -9.80 -2.82 23.11
N MET A 465 -9.54 -2.00 22.07
CA MET A 465 -10.34 -1.96 20.84
C MET A 465 -10.44 -3.33 20.16
N LEU A 466 -9.40 -4.17 20.32
CA LEU A 466 -9.38 -5.49 19.70
C LEU A 466 -10.39 -6.47 20.31
N LYS A 467 -10.85 -6.17 21.53
CA LYS A 467 -11.83 -6.94 22.29
C LYS A 467 -13.27 -6.47 22.05
N GLU A 468 -13.48 -5.44 21.21
CA GLU A 468 -14.80 -4.98 20.82
C GLU A 468 -15.32 -5.72 19.59
N GLY A 469 -16.64 -5.96 19.56
CA GLY A 469 -17.30 -6.58 18.42
C GLY A 469 -17.06 -8.09 18.34
N TYR A 470 -16.99 -8.58 17.11
CA TYR A 470 -16.51 -9.92 16.83
C TYR A 470 -15.00 -10.00 17.08
N VAL A 471 -14.61 -10.83 18.03
CA VAL A 471 -13.21 -10.99 18.44
C VAL A 471 -12.51 -11.95 17.49
N LEU A 472 -11.46 -11.45 16.84
CA LEU A 472 -10.49 -12.25 16.11
C LEU A 472 -9.32 -12.59 17.04
N THR A 473 -8.91 -13.85 17.03
CA THR A 473 -7.71 -14.31 17.72
C THR A 473 -6.59 -14.44 16.71
N TYR A 474 -5.46 -13.81 17.00
CA TYR A 474 -4.25 -13.92 16.20
C TYR A 474 -3.02 -14.05 17.09
N GLU A 475 -1.98 -14.68 16.55
CA GLU A 475 -0.69 -14.92 17.20
C GLU A 475 0.47 -14.25 16.43
N TRP A 476 0.17 -13.55 15.33
CA TRP A 476 1.20 -12.97 14.48
C TRP A 476 2.04 -11.85 15.14
N PRO A 477 1.55 -11.03 16.09
CA PRO A 477 2.42 -10.10 16.83
C PRO A 477 3.47 -10.84 17.67
N GLU A 478 3.06 -11.87 18.40
CA GLU A 478 3.94 -12.70 19.23
C GLU A 478 4.94 -13.47 18.37
N ARG A 479 4.49 -14.03 17.25
CA ARG A 479 5.37 -14.77 16.31
C ARG A 479 6.40 -13.87 15.65
N LEU A 480 6.05 -12.61 15.33
CA LEU A 480 7.01 -11.62 14.84
C LEU A 480 8.05 -11.32 15.93
N ALA A 481 7.61 -11.08 17.16
CA ALA A 481 8.51 -10.79 18.27
C ALA A 481 9.45 -11.96 18.60
N GLU A 482 8.94 -13.19 18.60
CA GLU A 482 9.74 -14.39 18.77
C GLU A 482 10.80 -14.53 17.69
N ALA A 483 10.42 -14.33 16.42
CA ALA A 483 11.35 -14.43 15.29
C ALA A 483 12.39 -13.32 15.27
N ALA A 484 12.03 -12.09 15.64
CA ALA A 484 12.96 -10.97 15.70
C ALA A 484 14.02 -11.14 16.81
N GLY A 485 13.65 -11.79 17.92
CA GLY A 485 14.53 -12.01 19.05
C GLY A 485 15.13 -10.71 19.59
N GLU A 486 16.39 -10.77 20.04
CA GLU A 486 17.13 -9.58 20.54
C GLU A 486 17.99 -8.92 19.46
N GLN A 487 18.15 -9.56 18.30
CA GLN A 487 19.15 -9.16 17.32
C GLN A 487 18.59 -8.24 16.23
N TRP A 488 17.33 -8.43 15.84
CA TRP A 488 16.69 -7.62 14.80
C TRP A 488 16.19 -6.26 15.30
N PRO A 489 15.48 -6.15 16.44
CA PRO A 489 14.90 -4.89 16.85
C PRO A 489 15.97 -3.84 17.14
N CYS A 490 15.89 -2.70 16.44
CA CYS A 490 16.84 -1.61 16.62
C CYS A 490 16.18 -0.28 17.00
N PHE A 491 14.85 -0.20 16.92
CA PHE A 491 14.02 0.93 17.31
C PHE A 491 12.58 0.47 17.55
N ASP A 492 11.93 1.00 18.58
CA ASP A 492 10.52 0.76 18.87
C ASP A 492 9.95 2.02 19.54
N GLY A 493 9.15 2.79 18.80
CA GLY A 493 8.67 4.10 19.21
C GLY A 493 7.14 4.19 19.16
N VAL A 494 6.52 4.63 20.26
CA VAL A 494 5.08 4.84 20.40
C VAL A 494 4.77 6.33 20.38
N PHE A 495 4.01 6.76 19.38
CA PHE A 495 3.64 8.15 19.15
C PHE A 495 2.16 8.38 19.49
N VAL A 496 1.91 9.35 20.37
CA VAL A 496 0.57 9.74 20.81
C VAL A 496 0.33 11.24 20.68
N SER A 497 -0.94 11.64 20.74
CA SER A 497 -1.36 13.05 20.78
C SER A 497 -0.74 13.89 19.66
N GLY A 498 -0.85 13.41 18.43
CA GLY A 498 -0.46 14.17 17.24
C GLY A 498 1.03 14.24 16.98
N SER A 499 1.85 13.56 17.78
CA SER A 499 3.31 13.50 17.59
C SER A 499 3.75 12.73 16.35
N TYR A 500 2.85 11.98 15.71
CA TYR A 500 3.09 11.37 14.40
C TYR A 500 2.15 11.97 13.36
N GLU A 501 2.73 12.40 12.24
CA GLU A 501 2.00 12.91 11.09
C GLU A 501 1.94 11.86 9.99
N TYR A 502 0.72 11.45 9.65
CA TYR A 502 0.46 10.62 8.47
C TYR A 502 0.28 11.48 7.24
N PHE A 503 0.59 10.94 6.06
CA PHE A 503 0.22 11.59 4.81
C PHE A 503 -0.98 10.89 4.15
N CYS A 504 -2.02 11.68 3.84
CA CYS A 504 -3.23 11.21 3.21
C CYS A 504 -3.22 11.59 1.73
N THR A 505 -2.85 10.64 0.88
CA THR A 505 -2.73 10.87 -0.57
C THR A 505 -4.05 11.24 -1.24
N ILE A 506 -5.18 10.70 -0.78
CA ILE A 506 -6.49 11.05 -1.35
C ILE A 506 -6.85 12.53 -1.12
N THR A 507 -6.48 13.10 0.03
CA THR A 507 -6.77 14.51 0.36
C THR A 507 -5.59 15.43 0.08
N ASN A 508 -4.41 14.89 -0.20
CA ASN A 508 -3.15 15.62 -0.33
C ASN A 508 -2.83 16.47 0.91
N ARG A 509 -3.00 15.88 2.11
CA ARG A 509 -2.80 16.56 3.40
C ARG A 509 -1.99 15.69 4.37
N ALA A 510 -1.16 16.34 5.17
CA ALA A 510 -0.69 15.77 6.42
C ALA A 510 -1.85 15.69 7.41
N LEU A 511 -1.94 14.59 8.15
CA LEU A 511 -2.94 14.34 9.17
C LEU A 511 -2.22 14.00 10.48
N SER A 512 -2.37 14.87 11.47
CA SER A 512 -2.02 14.59 12.87
C SER A 512 -3.24 14.01 13.58
N ASP A 513 -3.01 13.43 14.77
CA ASP A 513 -4.07 12.98 15.70
C ASP A 513 -5.03 11.92 15.13
N VAL A 514 -4.61 11.17 14.11
CA VAL A 514 -5.42 10.09 13.53
C VAL A 514 -5.53 8.93 14.51
N THR A 515 -4.40 8.42 14.98
CA THR A 515 -4.30 7.31 15.90
C THR A 515 -2.98 7.36 16.66
N ALA A 516 -2.92 6.69 17.80
CA ALA A 516 -1.63 6.32 18.38
C ALA A 516 -0.93 5.35 17.41
N THR A 517 0.37 5.56 17.22
CA THR A 517 1.18 4.90 16.18
C THR A 517 2.38 4.24 16.81
N GLU A 518 2.71 3.03 16.39
CA GLU A 518 3.95 2.36 16.71
C GLU A 518 4.84 2.36 15.47
N VAL A 519 6.09 2.78 15.63
CA VAL A 519 7.12 2.72 14.58
C VAL A 519 8.20 1.76 15.04
N ILE A 520 8.34 0.65 14.32
CA ILE A 520 9.30 -0.42 14.60
C ILE A 520 10.40 -0.38 13.54
N GLY A 521 11.66 -0.42 13.97
CA GLY A 521 12.83 -0.65 13.11
C GLY A 521 13.41 -2.03 13.36
N LEU A 522 13.52 -2.84 12.30
CA LEU A 522 14.18 -4.15 12.32
C LEU A 522 15.39 -4.10 11.40
N ALA A 523 16.59 -4.21 11.95
CA ALA A 523 17.82 -4.25 11.18
C ALA A 523 18.27 -5.71 11.03
N GLN A 524 18.63 -6.12 9.82
CA GLN A 524 19.21 -7.45 9.62
C GLN A 524 20.50 -7.56 10.45
N PRO A 525 20.67 -8.61 11.28
CA PRO A 525 21.89 -8.80 12.06
C PRO A 525 23.09 -8.78 11.13
N ARG A 526 24.13 -8.00 11.44
CA ARG A 526 25.37 -7.94 10.65
C ARG A 526 26.45 -8.57 11.49
N GLY A 527 27.13 -9.61 11.00
CA GLY A 527 28.22 -10.24 11.71
C GLY A 527 29.25 -9.19 12.15
N ARG A 528 29.46 -9.03 13.46
CA ARG A 528 30.51 -8.15 14.01
C ARG A 528 31.87 -8.66 13.50
N LYS A 529 32.38 -8.09 12.42
CA LYS A 529 33.82 -8.21 12.12
C LYS A 529 34.58 -7.35 13.12
N GLY A 530 34.89 -7.95 14.26
CA GLY A 530 36.01 -7.60 15.16
C GLY A 530 36.11 -6.15 15.62
N ASP A 531 35.30 -5.76 16.61
CA ASP A 531 35.57 -4.56 17.43
C ASP A 531 36.54 -4.83 18.59
N GLU A 532 37.18 -6.00 18.64
CA GLU A 532 38.19 -6.33 19.65
C GLU A 532 39.36 -7.12 19.03
N ALA A 533 40.16 -6.48 18.16
CA ALA A 533 41.56 -6.83 17.98
C ALA A 533 42.36 -5.76 17.23
N SER A 534 43.36 -5.23 17.92
CA SER A 534 44.62 -4.68 17.40
C SER A 534 44.60 -3.41 16.55
N SER A 535 45.10 -2.35 17.18
CA SER A 535 46.14 -1.48 16.62
C SER A 535 46.96 -2.12 15.49
N GLY A 536 46.91 -1.53 14.29
CA GLY A 536 47.85 -1.86 13.22
C GLY A 536 47.33 -1.52 11.83
N ASN A 537 47.90 -0.47 11.24
CA ASN A 537 47.82 -0.08 9.83
C ASN A 537 47.40 -1.18 8.85
N SER A 538 46.21 -1.06 8.27
CA SER A 538 45.93 -1.59 6.93
C SER A 538 45.10 -0.57 6.15
N GLU A 539 45.78 0.25 5.36
CA GLU A 539 45.19 1.05 4.28
C GLU A 539 44.76 0.11 3.15
N PHE A 540 43.65 -0.62 3.26
CA PHE A 540 42.94 -1.16 2.10
C PHE A 540 41.47 -1.45 2.44
N ALA A 541 40.58 -0.88 1.62
CA ALA A 541 39.12 -1.05 1.55
C ALA A 541 38.25 -0.32 2.60
N ALA A 542 38.30 1.02 2.58
CA ALA A 542 37.17 1.84 3.03
C ALA A 542 36.00 1.71 2.01
N GLY A 543 35.20 0.66 2.15
CA GLY A 543 33.84 0.66 1.58
C GLY A 543 32.98 1.67 2.36
N PRO A 544 31.92 2.24 1.77
CA PRO A 544 31.01 3.10 2.51
C PRO A 544 30.46 2.33 3.72
N MET A 545 30.66 2.86 4.93
CA MET A 545 30.04 2.31 6.13
C MET A 545 28.54 2.21 5.90
N LEU A 546 27.99 1.01 6.07
CA LEU A 546 26.56 0.77 5.92
C LEU A 546 25.79 1.67 6.91
N PRO A 547 24.68 2.31 6.49
CA PRO A 547 23.88 3.10 7.40
C PRO A 547 23.36 2.24 8.55
N SER A 548 23.37 2.83 9.75
CA SER A 548 22.72 2.27 10.93
C SER A 548 21.26 2.73 10.92
N LEU A 549 20.33 1.78 10.76
CA LEU A 549 18.90 2.08 10.81
C LEU A 549 18.54 2.73 12.15
N SER A 550 19.07 2.21 13.26
CA SER A 550 18.84 2.77 14.60
C SER A 550 19.28 4.22 14.70
N ALA A 551 20.49 4.55 14.23
CA ALA A 551 20.99 5.92 14.25
C ALA A 551 20.15 6.85 13.38
N SER A 552 19.69 6.37 12.23
CA SER A 552 18.85 7.16 11.31
C SER A 552 17.47 7.43 11.92
N LEU A 553 16.81 6.42 12.48
CA LEU A 553 15.51 6.57 13.16
C LEU A 553 15.62 7.48 14.39
N ARG A 554 16.67 7.31 15.20
CA ARG A 554 16.94 8.19 16.35
C ARG A 554 17.28 9.61 15.92
N SER A 555 17.97 9.81 14.80
CA SER A 555 18.25 11.14 14.26
C SER A 555 16.99 11.82 13.73
N PHE A 556 16.08 11.06 13.13
CA PHE A 556 14.85 11.59 12.57
C PHE A 556 13.82 11.95 13.66
N TYR A 557 13.56 11.03 14.59
CA TYR A 557 12.57 11.22 15.66
C TYR A 557 13.14 11.86 16.93
N GLY A 558 14.47 12.01 17.01
CA GLY A 558 15.19 12.27 18.25
C GLY A 558 14.65 13.43 19.08
N ARG A 559 14.48 13.18 20.39
CA ARG A 559 14.39 14.24 21.40
C ARG A 559 15.76 14.93 21.49
N PRO A 560 15.85 16.26 21.30
CA PRO A 560 17.10 16.96 21.60
C PRO A 560 17.36 16.87 23.11
N GLY A 561 18.36 16.07 23.55
CA GLY A 561 19.00 16.33 24.85
C GLY A 561 19.28 15.20 25.85
N LYS A 562 18.86 13.93 25.66
CA LYS A 562 19.34 12.86 26.56
C LYS A 562 20.63 12.24 26.00
N LYS A 563 21.78 12.78 26.39
CA LYS A 563 23.06 12.05 26.31
C LYS A 563 22.91 10.80 27.17
N GLU A 564 23.02 9.62 26.57
CA GLU A 564 23.28 8.39 27.30
C GLU A 564 24.60 8.59 28.06
N SER A 565 24.54 8.51 29.39
CA SER A 565 25.67 8.61 30.31
C SER A 565 25.98 7.26 30.91
#